data_AF-A0A7C2SE09-F1
#
_entry.id   AF-A0A7C2SE09-F1
#
_cell.length_a   1.000
_cell.length_b   1.000
_cell.length_c   1.000
_cell.angle_alpha   90.00
_cell.angle_beta   90.00
_cell.angle_gamma   90.00
#
_symmetry.space_group_name_H-M   'P 1'
#
loop_
_entity.id
_entity.type
_entity.pdbx_description
1 polymer ?
#
loop_
_entity_poly.entity_id
_entity_poly.type
_entity_poly.pdbx_seq_one_letter_code
_entity_poly.pdbx_strand_id
1 'polypeptide(L)'
;MTFLDWTHISLSHGISSIVKILCDLYKSNICEELCLEMIRGGLKFIKKQKLPIGKYNSIFPSWKLQKMEIQEDSRLAWCYGDLGLAVTFWNAAKVLKDKELENESIELLLHSCKRLDLKSNHVIDAGICHGSAGISHIFKRMYFNTKIPEFNEAANYWIEKTLEFAKYNDGFAGYKTWYPELRGGLKPVLGLLDGISGIGLALLSNISEEEPVWDECLLLS
;
A
#
# COMPACT_ATOMS: atom_id res chain seq x y z
N MET A 1 -4.07 19.35 26.35
CA MET A 1 -3.79 18.39 25.26
C MET A 1 -2.63 18.92 24.46
N THR A 2 -1.41 18.52 24.77
CA THR A 2 -0.26 18.77 23.92
C THR A 2 -0.37 17.84 22.71
N PHE A 3 -0.05 18.34 21.52
CA PHE A 3 0.11 17.56 20.29
C PHE A 3 1.23 16.53 20.51
N LEU A 4 0.94 15.40 21.16
CA LEU A 4 1.82 14.26 21.23
C LEU A 4 1.80 13.56 19.86
N ASP A 5 2.57 14.16 18.94
CA ASP A 5 3.24 13.59 17.77
C ASP A 5 2.72 12.24 17.24
N TRP A 6 1.59 12.25 16.54
CA TRP A 6 1.24 11.18 15.61
C TRP A 6 2.21 11.21 14.43
N THR A 7 3.40 10.61 14.57
CA THR A 7 4.28 10.41 13.42
C THR A 7 3.73 9.27 12.57
N HIS A 8 3.33 9.58 11.34
CA HIS A 8 2.90 8.57 10.38
C HIS A 8 4.12 7.96 9.68
N ILE A 9 4.13 6.63 9.54
CA ILE A 9 5.12 5.94 8.70
C ILE A 9 4.58 5.57 7.32
N SER A 10 3.27 5.66 7.12
CA SER A 10 2.59 5.12 5.97
C SER A 10 2.82 5.90 4.68
N LEU A 11 2.44 5.31 3.54
CA LEU A 11 2.61 5.93 2.23
C LEU A 11 1.67 7.13 2.04
N SER A 12 0.41 7.03 2.48
CA SER A 12 -0.58 8.10 2.28
C SER A 12 -0.30 9.39 3.04
N HIS A 13 0.30 9.31 4.24
CA HIS A 13 0.36 10.44 5.18
C HIS A 13 1.68 10.53 5.96
N GLY A 14 2.67 9.69 5.65
CA GLY A 14 3.84 9.51 6.49
C GLY A 14 5.17 9.58 5.76
N ILE A 15 6.21 9.20 6.50
CA ILE A 15 7.60 9.29 6.02
C ILE A 15 7.86 8.47 4.75
N SER A 16 7.03 7.48 4.42
CA SER A 16 7.23 6.65 3.24
C SER A 16 6.98 7.39 1.92
N SER A 17 5.98 8.28 1.84
CA SER A 17 5.83 9.13 0.65
C SER A 17 6.97 10.13 0.52
N ILE A 18 7.45 10.68 1.65
CA ILE A 18 8.62 11.56 1.66
C ILE A 18 9.84 10.81 1.11
N VAL A 19 10.09 9.58 1.57
CA VAL A 19 11.18 8.73 1.05
C VAL A 19 11.03 8.49 -0.46
N LYS A 20 9.83 8.19 -0.95
CA LYS A 20 9.60 8.01 -2.39
C LYS A 20 9.92 9.30 -3.15
N ILE A 21 9.36 10.44 -2.76
CA ILE A 21 9.62 11.73 -3.42
C ILE A 21 11.12 12.06 -3.42
N LEU A 22 11.81 11.83 -2.30
CA LEU A 22 13.27 12.03 -2.24
C LEU A 22 14.01 11.11 -3.21
N CYS A 23 13.54 9.89 -3.44
CA CYS A 23 14.09 8.99 -4.45
C CYS A 23 13.91 9.55 -5.87
N ASP A 24 12.78 10.19 -6.17
CA ASP A 24 12.54 10.83 -7.47
C ASP A 24 13.45 12.06 -7.66
N LEU A 25 13.63 12.86 -6.62
CA LEU A 25 14.55 14.00 -6.62
C LEU A 25 16.00 13.54 -6.80
N TYR A 26 16.41 12.48 -6.10
CA TYR A 26 17.72 11.87 -6.24
C TYR A 26 17.96 11.37 -7.68
N LYS A 27 17.01 10.63 -8.26
CA LYS A 27 17.06 10.18 -9.67
C LYS A 27 17.18 11.34 -10.66
N SER A 28 16.64 12.50 -10.30
CA SER A 28 16.68 13.73 -11.11
C SER A 28 17.94 14.56 -10.88
N ASN A 29 18.92 14.06 -10.11
CA ASN A 29 20.15 14.75 -9.71
C ASN A 29 19.89 16.08 -8.96
N ILE A 30 18.83 16.13 -8.16
CA ILE A 30 18.47 17.30 -7.34
C ILE A 30 18.93 17.06 -5.90
N CYS A 31 19.82 17.92 -5.40
CA CYS A 31 20.31 17.88 -4.01
C CYS A 31 20.76 16.46 -3.58
N GLU A 32 21.50 15.76 -4.43
CA GLU A 32 21.75 14.32 -4.33
C GLU A 32 22.26 13.86 -2.96
N GLU A 33 23.24 14.56 -2.38
CA GLU A 33 23.82 14.22 -1.08
C GLU A 33 22.78 14.30 0.05
N LEU A 34 21.99 15.39 0.07
CA LEU A 34 20.93 15.59 1.05
C LEU A 34 19.80 14.57 0.87
N CYS A 35 19.38 14.32 -0.37
CA CYS A 35 18.38 13.31 -0.68
C CYS A 35 18.84 11.93 -0.21
N LEU A 36 20.08 11.53 -0.49
CA LEU A 36 20.64 10.25 -0.07
C LEU A 36 20.67 10.11 1.46
N GLU A 37 21.09 11.16 2.17
CA GLU A 37 21.07 11.19 3.64
C GLU A 37 19.64 11.01 4.18
N MET A 38 18.68 11.78 3.65
CA MET A 38 17.30 11.75 4.09
C MET A 38 16.59 10.43 3.76
N ILE A 39 16.83 9.84 2.59
CA ILE A 39 16.31 8.52 2.21
C ILE A 39 16.79 7.47 3.22
N ARG A 40 18.10 7.42 3.48
CA ARG A 40 18.69 6.45 4.42
C ARG A 40 18.16 6.65 5.84
N GLY A 41 18.04 7.90 6.28
CA GLY A 41 17.45 8.25 7.57
C GLY A 41 15.99 7.81 7.69
N GLY A 42 15.18 8.08 6.66
CA GLY A 42 13.77 7.69 6.59
C GLY A 42 13.57 6.19 6.62
N LEU A 43 14.30 5.44 5.78
CA LEU A 43 14.28 3.98 5.77
C LEU A 43 14.68 3.39 7.12
N LYS A 44 15.77 3.90 7.73
CA LYS A 44 16.21 3.47 9.07
C LYS A 44 15.14 3.73 10.13
N PHE A 45 14.43 4.86 10.03
CA PHE A 45 13.34 5.19 10.95
C PHE A 45 12.13 4.26 10.78
N ILE A 46 11.70 3.98 9.54
CA ILE A 46 10.61 3.05 9.24
C ILE A 46 10.95 1.66 9.79
N LYS A 47 12.14 1.12 9.46
CA LYS A 47 12.57 -0.22 9.88
C LYS A 47 12.55 -0.41 11.41
N LYS A 48 12.79 0.65 12.19
CA LYS A 48 12.70 0.62 13.66
C LYS A 48 11.26 0.46 14.19
N GLN A 49 10.25 0.55 13.34
CA GLN A 49 8.84 0.41 13.72
C GLN A 49 8.31 -1.02 13.54
N LYS A 50 9.14 -2.01 13.16
CA LYS A 50 8.69 -3.40 13.01
C LYS A 50 8.02 -3.91 14.29
N LEU A 51 6.89 -4.60 14.12
CA LEU A 51 6.17 -5.25 15.19
C LEU A 51 6.93 -6.48 15.71
N PRO A 52 6.70 -6.90 16.97
CA PRO A 52 7.28 -8.13 17.50
C PRO A 52 6.90 -9.36 16.67
N ILE A 53 7.90 -10.15 16.28
CA ILE A 53 7.73 -11.36 15.48
C ILE A 53 6.79 -12.35 16.19
N GLY A 54 5.87 -12.95 15.44
CA GLY A 54 4.96 -14.00 15.92
C GLY A 54 3.79 -13.49 16.77
N LYS A 55 3.69 -12.19 17.04
CA LYS A 55 2.58 -11.60 17.80
C LYS A 55 1.46 -11.05 16.91
N TYR A 56 1.80 -10.66 15.68
CA TYR A 56 0.94 -9.96 14.73
C TYR A 56 1.05 -10.59 13.34
N ASN A 57 -0.02 -10.56 12.56
CA ASN A 57 -0.03 -10.95 11.16
C ASN A 57 0.63 -9.90 10.26
N SER A 58 0.64 -8.63 10.66
CA SER A 58 1.34 -7.56 9.97
C SER A 58 2.77 -7.39 10.48
N ILE A 59 3.69 -6.94 9.62
CA ILE A 59 5.08 -6.69 9.99
C ILE A 59 5.25 -5.27 10.55
N PHE A 60 4.50 -4.32 10.01
CA PHE A 60 4.51 -2.93 10.45
C PHE A 60 3.15 -2.49 10.97
N PRO A 61 3.13 -1.59 11.97
CA PRO A 61 1.92 -0.96 12.46
C PRO A 61 1.38 0.08 11.47
N SER A 62 0.12 0.50 11.65
CA SER A 62 -0.45 1.62 10.89
C SER A 62 0.19 2.96 11.25
N TRP A 63 0.75 3.09 12.47
CA TRP A 63 1.27 4.33 13.04
C TRP A 63 2.61 4.06 13.72
N LYS A 64 3.44 5.09 13.97
CA LYS A 64 4.67 4.91 14.77
C LYS A 64 4.36 4.23 16.11
N LEU A 65 5.22 3.29 16.50
CA LEU A 65 5.12 2.64 17.81
C LEU A 65 5.26 3.69 18.93
N GLN A 66 4.21 3.84 19.73
CA GLN A 66 4.27 4.61 20.98
C GLN A 66 4.67 3.70 22.14
N LYS A 67 5.33 4.26 23.16
CA LYS A 67 5.91 3.51 24.30
C LYS A 67 4.88 2.68 25.10
N MET A 68 3.61 3.02 25.01
CA MET A 68 2.52 2.29 25.66
C MET A 68 1.29 2.40 24.77
N GLU A 69 0.88 1.30 24.13
CA GLU A 69 -0.51 0.99 23.80
C GLU A 69 -0.55 -0.33 23.01
N ILE A 70 -1.66 -1.05 23.16
CA ILE A 70 -1.97 -2.28 22.45
C ILE A 70 -1.76 -2.02 20.95
N GLN A 71 -0.80 -2.74 20.36
CA GLN A 71 -0.68 -2.75 18.91
C GLN A 71 -1.67 -3.78 18.36
N GLU A 72 -2.26 -3.48 17.22
CA GLU A 72 -3.13 -4.35 16.45
C GLU A 72 -2.51 -4.58 15.08
N ASP A 73 -3.02 -5.57 14.36
CA ASP A 73 -2.64 -5.76 12.97
C ASP A 73 -2.95 -4.52 12.13
N SER A 74 -1.97 -4.04 11.37
CA SER A 74 -2.24 -3.04 10.35
C SER A 74 -3.09 -3.65 9.25
N ARG A 75 -3.95 -2.84 8.62
CA ARG A 75 -4.72 -3.29 7.46
C ARG A 75 -3.80 -3.65 6.28
N LEU A 76 -4.31 -4.48 5.37
CA LEU A 76 -3.65 -4.72 4.10
C LEU A 76 -4.13 -3.66 3.10
N ALA A 77 -3.36 -2.61 2.87
CA ALA A 77 -3.79 -1.48 2.04
C ALA A 77 -2.62 -0.69 1.44
N TRP A 78 -2.90 0.08 0.40
CA TRP A 78 -1.98 1.10 -0.13
C TRP A 78 -1.68 2.18 0.91
N CYS A 79 -2.71 2.71 1.58
CA CYS A 79 -2.56 3.89 2.41
C CYS A 79 -1.80 3.65 3.71
N TYR A 80 -1.97 2.50 4.35
CA TYR A 80 -1.41 2.13 5.65
C TYR A 80 -1.09 0.62 5.70
N GLY A 81 -0.02 0.27 6.42
CA GLY A 81 0.42 -1.11 6.61
C GLY A 81 1.49 -1.54 5.62
N ASP A 82 1.67 -2.86 5.53
CA ASP A 82 2.85 -3.47 4.91
C ASP A 82 3.03 -3.10 3.42
N LEU A 83 1.95 -3.06 2.61
CA LEU A 83 2.07 -2.89 1.15
C LEU A 83 2.69 -1.57 0.74
N GLY A 84 2.17 -0.44 1.24
CA GLY A 84 2.71 0.88 0.91
C GLY A 84 4.16 1.05 1.36
N LEU A 85 4.53 0.45 2.51
CA LEU A 85 5.91 0.44 3.00
C LEU A 85 6.81 -0.43 2.12
N ALA A 86 6.34 -1.60 1.71
CA ALA A 86 7.11 -2.52 0.89
C ALA A 86 7.40 -1.94 -0.50
N VAL A 87 6.42 -1.27 -1.12
CA VAL A 87 6.61 -0.54 -2.38
C VAL A 87 7.60 0.60 -2.20
N THR A 88 7.55 1.31 -1.07
CA THR A 88 8.55 2.35 -0.76
C THR A 88 9.96 1.77 -0.67
N PHE A 89 10.13 0.63 0.01
CA PHE A 89 11.42 -0.08 0.10
C PHE A 89 11.88 -0.55 -1.27
N TRP A 90 10.98 -1.09 -2.10
CA TRP A 90 11.26 -1.51 -3.47
C TRP A 90 11.82 -0.35 -4.30
N ASN A 91 11.09 0.77 -4.32
CA ASN A 91 11.47 1.95 -5.10
C ASN A 91 12.81 2.51 -4.63
N ALA A 92 13.01 2.65 -3.32
CA ALA A 92 14.27 3.10 -2.76
C ALA A 92 15.42 2.12 -3.08
N ALA A 93 15.19 0.81 -3.02
CA ALA A 93 16.20 -0.20 -3.36
C ALA A 93 16.66 -0.08 -4.81
N LYS A 94 15.72 0.13 -5.75
CA LYS A 94 16.06 0.34 -7.17
C LYS A 94 16.86 1.61 -7.39
N VAL A 95 16.48 2.70 -6.73
CA VAL A 95 17.15 4.00 -6.83
C VAL A 95 18.57 3.94 -6.28
N LEU A 96 18.72 3.35 -5.09
CA LEU A 96 20.00 3.25 -4.39
C LEU A 96 20.87 2.08 -4.87
N LYS A 97 20.34 1.21 -5.74
CA LYS A 97 20.94 -0.06 -6.16
C LYS A 97 21.30 -0.96 -4.96
N ASP A 98 20.44 -0.94 -3.94
CA ASP A 98 20.63 -1.65 -2.68
C ASP A 98 19.93 -3.02 -2.71
N LYS A 99 20.72 -4.09 -2.86
CA LYS A 99 20.21 -5.46 -2.95
C LYS A 99 19.68 -6.01 -1.63
N GLU A 100 20.18 -5.54 -0.51
CA GLU A 100 19.67 -5.97 0.79
C GLU A 100 18.27 -5.39 1.02
N LEU A 101 18.08 -4.11 0.70
CA LEU A 101 16.77 -3.46 0.77
C LEU A 101 15.78 -4.05 -0.26
N GLU A 102 16.26 -4.43 -1.45
CA GLU A 102 15.45 -5.12 -2.47
C GLU A 102 14.89 -6.44 -1.92
N ASN A 103 15.75 -7.26 -1.31
CA ASN A 103 15.34 -8.52 -0.69
C ASN A 103 14.37 -8.32 0.47
N GLU A 104 14.62 -7.33 1.35
CA GLU A 104 13.72 -7.01 2.46
C GLU A 104 12.33 -6.58 1.98
N SER A 105 12.25 -5.82 0.88
CA SER A 105 10.98 -5.45 0.24
C SER A 105 10.25 -6.68 -0.30
N ILE A 106 10.95 -7.57 -1.00
CA ILE A 106 10.38 -8.82 -1.54
C ILE A 106 9.86 -9.70 -0.41
N GLU A 107 10.63 -9.89 0.66
CA GLU A 107 10.22 -10.69 1.82
C GLU A 107 8.96 -10.13 2.48
N LEU A 108 8.86 -8.80 2.63
CA LEU A 108 7.69 -8.13 3.17
C LEU A 108 6.45 -8.32 2.27
N LEU A 109 6.62 -8.25 0.95
CA LEU A 109 5.54 -8.51 -0.01
C LEU A 109 5.12 -9.97 -0.03
N LEU A 110 6.07 -10.92 0.01
CA LEU A 110 5.79 -12.36 0.07
C LEU A 110 5.04 -12.73 1.36
N HIS A 111 5.40 -12.10 2.47
CA HIS A 111 4.63 -12.20 3.71
C HIS A 111 3.20 -11.67 3.52
N SER A 112 3.06 -10.51 2.90
CA SER A 112 1.76 -9.88 2.63
C SER A 112 0.88 -10.69 1.67
N CYS A 113 1.45 -11.48 0.74
CA CYS A 113 0.69 -12.37 -0.15
C CYS A 113 -0.13 -13.42 0.61
N LYS A 114 0.31 -13.81 1.81
CA LYS A 114 -0.36 -14.83 2.64
C LYS A 114 -1.55 -14.26 3.43
N ARG A 115 -1.71 -12.93 3.43
CA ARG A 115 -2.79 -12.24 4.13
C ARG A 115 -4.02 -12.19 3.24
N LEU A 116 -4.85 -13.24 3.27
CA LEU A 116 -5.98 -13.40 2.34
C LEU A 116 -7.37 -13.12 2.96
N ASP A 117 -7.51 -13.25 4.27
CA ASP A 117 -8.81 -13.10 4.94
C ASP A 117 -9.30 -11.63 4.95
N LEU A 118 -10.54 -11.39 4.52
CA LEU A 118 -11.10 -10.04 4.41
C LEU A 118 -11.16 -9.32 5.76
N LYS A 119 -11.60 -10.02 6.81
CA LYS A 119 -11.92 -9.42 8.11
C LYS A 119 -10.65 -9.00 8.86
N SER A 120 -9.70 -9.92 9.02
CA SER A 120 -8.42 -9.68 9.70
C SER A 120 -7.53 -8.68 8.97
N ASN A 121 -7.71 -8.52 7.65
CA ASN A 121 -6.99 -7.51 6.87
C ASN A 121 -7.73 -6.18 6.70
N HIS A 122 -8.93 -6.07 7.30
CA HIS A 122 -9.78 -4.88 7.28
C HIS A 122 -10.13 -4.42 5.86
N VAL A 123 -10.39 -5.37 4.97
CA VAL A 123 -10.79 -5.16 3.57
C VAL A 123 -12.30 -5.32 3.45
N ILE A 124 -13.00 -4.20 3.25
CA ILE A 124 -14.47 -4.13 3.35
C ILE A 124 -15.10 -3.79 1.99
N ASP A 125 -14.32 -3.23 1.06
CA ASP A 125 -14.77 -2.83 -0.26
C ASP A 125 -13.69 -3.02 -1.35
N ALA A 126 -13.97 -2.50 -2.53
CA ALA A 126 -13.15 -2.61 -3.73
C ALA A 126 -12.22 -1.42 -3.98
N GLY A 127 -12.21 -0.37 -3.15
CA GLY A 127 -11.46 0.86 -3.42
C GLY A 127 -9.95 0.67 -3.60
N ILE A 128 -9.27 1.66 -4.17
CA ILE A 128 -7.81 1.64 -4.34
C ILE A 128 -7.08 1.93 -3.02
N CYS A 129 -7.61 2.88 -2.23
CA CYS A 129 -6.97 3.35 -1.00
C CYS A 129 -6.66 2.22 -0.01
N HIS A 130 -7.68 1.40 0.24
CA HIS A 130 -7.69 0.37 1.28
C HIS A 130 -8.72 -0.74 1.00
N GLY A 131 -9.01 -0.96 -0.27
CA GLY A 131 -9.87 -2.03 -0.75
C GLY A 131 -9.12 -3.04 -1.59
N SER A 132 -9.86 -4.06 -2.03
CA SER A 132 -9.31 -5.20 -2.77
C SER A 132 -8.66 -4.84 -4.11
N ALA A 133 -9.16 -3.83 -4.84
CA ALA A 133 -8.59 -3.45 -6.13
C ALA A 133 -7.19 -2.85 -5.97
N GLY A 134 -6.96 -2.02 -4.95
CA GLY A 134 -5.64 -1.46 -4.68
C GLY A 134 -4.62 -2.52 -4.27
N ILE A 135 -5.04 -3.50 -3.48
CA ILE A 135 -4.20 -4.64 -3.09
C ILE A 135 -3.80 -5.45 -4.32
N SER A 136 -4.80 -5.81 -5.15
CA SER A 136 -4.55 -6.54 -6.40
C SER A 136 -3.58 -5.78 -7.31
N HIS A 137 -3.81 -4.48 -7.49
CA HIS A 137 -2.99 -3.61 -8.34
C HIS A 137 -1.52 -3.60 -7.89
N ILE A 138 -1.26 -3.43 -6.59
CA ILE A 138 0.11 -3.45 -6.04
C ILE A 138 0.80 -4.79 -6.31
N PHE A 139 0.13 -5.91 -6.01
CA PHE A 139 0.73 -7.22 -6.26
C PHE A 139 0.97 -7.47 -7.76
N LYS A 140 0.06 -7.02 -8.63
CA LYS A 140 0.23 -7.14 -10.08
C LYS A 140 1.43 -6.33 -10.58
N ARG A 141 1.61 -5.10 -10.10
CA ARG A 141 2.82 -4.28 -10.36
C ARG A 141 4.08 -5.01 -9.93
N MET A 142 4.08 -5.56 -8.72
CA MET A 142 5.22 -6.31 -8.20
C MET A 142 5.52 -7.56 -9.04
N TYR A 143 4.50 -8.30 -9.48
CA TYR A 143 4.69 -9.40 -10.42
C TYR A 143 5.35 -8.93 -11.72
N PHE A 144 4.90 -7.83 -12.32
CA PHE A 144 5.52 -7.34 -13.56
C PHE A 144 6.99 -6.97 -13.36
N ASN A 145 7.32 -6.38 -12.21
CA ASN A 145 8.66 -5.94 -11.84
C ASN A 145 9.62 -7.07 -11.44
N THR A 146 9.12 -8.18 -10.87
CA THR A 146 9.98 -9.25 -10.32
C THR A 146 9.82 -10.61 -11.00
N LYS A 147 8.69 -10.83 -11.66
CA LYS A 147 8.23 -12.14 -12.18
C LYS A 147 8.07 -13.24 -11.13
N ILE A 148 7.97 -12.88 -9.84
CA ILE A 148 7.72 -13.82 -8.74
C ILE A 148 6.25 -14.28 -8.79
N PRO A 149 5.96 -15.60 -8.98
CA PRO A 149 4.60 -16.11 -9.19
C PRO A 149 3.60 -15.77 -8.08
N GLU A 150 4.04 -15.80 -6.83
CA GLU A 150 3.20 -15.54 -5.65
C GLU A 150 2.55 -14.15 -5.70
N PHE A 151 3.21 -13.18 -6.33
CA PHE A 151 2.65 -11.85 -6.52
C PHE A 151 1.49 -11.88 -7.53
N ASN A 152 1.59 -12.67 -8.59
CA ASN A 152 0.49 -12.81 -9.55
C ASN A 152 -0.68 -13.59 -8.96
N GLU A 153 -0.39 -14.63 -8.17
CA GLU A 153 -1.40 -15.42 -7.46
C GLU A 153 -2.18 -14.55 -6.46
N ALA A 154 -1.47 -13.75 -5.65
CA ALA A 154 -2.11 -12.80 -4.74
C ALA A 154 -2.91 -11.73 -5.50
N ALA A 155 -2.36 -11.19 -6.60
CA ALA A 155 -3.08 -10.24 -7.43
C ALA A 155 -4.40 -10.80 -7.97
N ASN A 156 -4.39 -12.05 -8.44
CA ASN A 156 -5.57 -12.73 -8.96
C ASN A 156 -6.60 -13.00 -7.85
N TYR A 157 -6.17 -13.46 -6.69
CA TYR A 157 -7.07 -13.63 -5.54
C TYR A 157 -7.80 -12.32 -5.21
N TRP A 158 -7.06 -11.21 -5.12
CA TRP A 158 -7.63 -9.93 -4.75
C TRP A 158 -8.47 -9.29 -5.87
N ILE A 159 -8.19 -9.57 -7.14
CA ILE A 159 -9.06 -9.11 -8.23
C ILE A 159 -10.38 -9.89 -8.25
N GLU A 160 -10.38 -11.17 -7.91
CA GLU A 160 -11.61 -11.95 -7.73
C GLU A 160 -12.47 -11.36 -6.61
N LYS A 161 -11.86 -10.99 -5.46
CA LYS A 161 -12.57 -10.27 -4.40
C LYS A 161 -13.12 -8.92 -4.85
N THR A 162 -12.36 -8.21 -5.69
CA THR A 162 -12.84 -6.98 -6.33
C THR A 162 -14.11 -7.23 -7.14
N LEU A 163 -14.20 -8.31 -7.90
CA LEU A 163 -15.42 -8.65 -8.65
C LEU A 163 -16.57 -9.05 -7.72
N GLU A 164 -16.31 -9.80 -6.64
CA GLU A 164 -17.32 -10.20 -5.65
C GLU A 164 -17.96 -9.01 -4.91
N PHE A 165 -17.25 -7.87 -4.78
CA PHE A 165 -17.80 -6.66 -4.17
C PHE A 165 -18.83 -5.92 -5.05
N ALA A 166 -18.96 -6.28 -6.34
CA ALA A 166 -19.96 -5.71 -7.27
C ALA A 166 -21.37 -6.30 -7.04
N LYS A 167 -21.94 -6.06 -5.84
CA LYS A 167 -23.19 -6.71 -5.40
C LYS A 167 -24.35 -5.77 -5.05
N TYR A 168 -24.16 -4.46 -5.19
CA TYR A 168 -25.13 -3.45 -4.78
C TYR A 168 -25.92 -2.90 -5.96
N ASN A 169 -27.24 -3.14 -5.99
CA ASN A 169 -28.12 -2.65 -7.05
C ASN A 169 -28.14 -1.11 -7.18
N ASP A 170 -27.92 -0.40 -6.08
CA ASP A 170 -27.83 1.06 -6.02
C ASP A 170 -26.37 1.56 -5.93
N GLY A 171 -25.40 0.70 -6.27
CA GLY A 171 -23.98 1.03 -6.42
C GLY A 171 -23.63 1.38 -7.87
N PHE A 172 -22.57 2.19 -8.07
CA PHE A 172 -22.06 2.42 -9.42
C PHE A 172 -21.40 1.14 -9.94
N ALA A 173 -21.97 0.56 -11.02
CA ALA A 173 -21.59 -0.75 -11.55
C ALA A 173 -21.56 -1.87 -10.48
N GLY A 174 -22.48 -1.81 -9.50
CA GLY A 174 -22.53 -2.80 -8.42
C GLY A 174 -21.71 -2.43 -7.18
N TYR A 175 -20.93 -1.36 -7.21
CA TYR A 175 -19.97 -1.02 -6.15
C TYR A 175 -20.44 0.07 -5.19
N LYS A 176 -20.07 -0.10 -3.92
CA LYS A 176 -20.12 0.92 -2.87
C LYS A 176 -18.85 0.89 -2.04
N THR A 177 -18.52 2.02 -1.44
CA THR A 177 -17.37 2.22 -0.56
C THR A 177 -17.85 2.33 0.88
N TRP A 178 -17.11 1.70 1.79
CA TRP A 178 -17.38 1.79 3.21
C TRP A 178 -16.69 3.01 3.82
N TYR A 179 -17.46 3.85 4.50
CA TYR A 179 -16.95 4.86 5.41
C TYR A 179 -17.47 4.57 6.82
N PRO A 180 -16.80 5.07 7.88
CA PRO A 180 -17.38 5.06 9.22
C PRO A 180 -18.80 5.66 9.21
N GLU A 181 -19.71 5.14 10.04
CA GLU A 181 -21.12 5.57 10.05
C GLU A 181 -21.28 7.09 10.21
N LEU A 182 -20.44 7.72 11.05
CA LEU A 182 -20.38 9.18 11.22
C LEU A 182 -20.04 9.96 9.94
N ARG A 183 -19.52 9.28 8.91
CA ARG A 183 -19.16 9.82 7.58
C ARG A 183 -20.08 9.32 6.46
N GLY A 184 -21.22 8.73 6.82
CA GLY A 184 -22.30 8.36 5.90
C GLY A 184 -22.31 6.88 5.49
N GLY A 185 -21.58 6.02 6.19
CA GLY A 185 -21.67 4.57 5.99
C GLY A 185 -21.33 4.11 4.57
N LEU A 186 -21.92 2.98 4.17
CA LEU A 186 -21.72 2.39 2.85
C LEU A 186 -22.47 3.18 1.77
N LYS A 187 -21.74 3.77 0.81
CA LYS A 187 -22.32 4.63 -0.24
C LYS A 187 -21.61 4.50 -1.59
N PRO A 188 -22.29 4.78 -2.72
CA PRO A 188 -21.64 4.82 -4.02
C PRO A 188 -20.70 6.01 -4.13
N VAL A 189 -19.51 5.81 -4.71
CA VAL A 189 -18.46 6.83 -4.87
C VAL A 189 -17.89 6.78 -6.28
N LEU A 190 -17.67 7.95 -6.89
CA LEU A 190 -17.15 8.05 -8.26
C LEU A 190 -15.63 8.16 -8.33
N GLY A 191 -14.98 8.74 -7.32
CA GLY A 191 -13.58 9.19 -7.38
C GLY A 191 -12.55 8.08 -7.55
N LEU A 192 -11.32 8.48 -7.88
CA LEU A 192 -10.18 7.58 -8.10
C LEU A 192 -9.84 6.72 -6.87
N LEU A 193 -9.72 7.35 -5.70
CA LEU A 193 -9.07 6.68 -4.57
C LEU A 193 -9.97 5.62 -3.92
N ASP A 194 -11.27 5.88 -3.84
CA ASP A 194 -12.22 5.05 -3.10
C ASP A 194 -13.34 4.48 -3.99
N GLY A 195 -13.52 5.02 -5.19
CA GLY A 195 -14.73 4.83 -6.00
C GLY A 195 -14.51 4.06 -7.30
N ILE A 196 -15.57 4.05 -8.11
CA ILE A 196 -15.65 3.22 -9.32
C ILE A 196 -14.58 3.55 -10.36
N SER A 197 -14.10 4.81 -10.43
CA SER A 197 -13.05 5.18 -11.39
C SER A 197 -11.74 4.45 -11.11
N GLY A 198 -11.32 4.36 -9.84
CA GLY A 198 -10.11 3.61 -9.47
C GLY A 198 -10.28 2.11 -9.64
N ILE A 199 -11.44 1.58 -9.23
CA ILE A 199 -11.78 0.17 -9.43
C ILE A 199 -11.67 -0.19 -10.93
N GLY A 200 -12.25 0.62 -11.80
CA GLY A 200 -12.17 0.45 -13.24
C GLY A 200 -10.73 0.48 -13.77
N LEU A 201 -9.92 1.45 -13.32
CA LEU A 201 -8.51 1.54 -13.72
C LEU A 201 -7.70 0.32 -13.28
N ALA A 202 -7.91 -0.20 -12.05
CA ALA A 202 -7.25 -1.41 -11.59
C ALA A 202 -7.67 -2.65 -12.40
N LEU A 203 -8.96 -2.78 -12.72
CA LEU A 203 -9.46 -3.87 -13.57
C LEU A 203 -8.85 -3.81 -14.98
N LEU A 204 -8.80 -2.63 -15.60
CA LEU A 204 -8.15 -2.42 -16.90
C LEU A 204 -6.66 -2.73 -16.84
N SER A 205 -5.97 -2.28 -15.79
CA SER A 205 -4.54 -2.54 -15.58
C SER A 205 -4.25 -4.02 -15.35
N ASN A 206 -5.21 -4.80 -14.85
CA ASN A 206 -5.03 -6.24 -14.60
C ASN A 206 -5.04 -7.07 -15.90
N ILE A 207 -5.81 -6.63 -16.89
CA ILE A 207 -5.98 -7.31 -18.19
C ILE A 207 -5.12 -6.71 -19.32
N SER A 208 -4.48 -5.57 -19.08
CA SER A 208 -3.61 -4.89 -20.03
C SER A 208 -2.13 -5.28 -19.82
N GLU A 209 -1.37 -5.28 -20.90
CA GLU A 209 0.10 -5.33 -20.87
C GLU A 209 0.72 -3.91 -20.79
N GLU A 210 -0.09 -2.86 -20.97
CA GLU A 210 0.37 -1.49 -20.87
C GLU A 210 0.73 -1.14 -19.43
N GLU A 211 1.84 -0.42 -19.26
CA GLU A 211 2.24 0.06 -17.95
C GLU A 211 1.21 1.09 -17.41
N PRO A 212 0.65 0.88 -16.21
CA PRO A 212 -0.44 1.71 -15.70
C PRO A 212 0.08 3.01 -15.08
N VAL A 213 0.60 3.93 -15.91
CA VAL A 213 1.21 5.21 -15.50
C VAL A 213 0.31 6.09 -14.62
N TRP A 214 -1.01 5.88 -14.63
CA TRP A 214 -1.95 6.59 -13.77
C TRP A 214 -1.64 6.41 -12.28
N ASP A 215 -1.00 5.31 -11.88
CA ASP A 215 -0.67 4.99 -10.49
C ASP A 215 0.58 5.75 -9.96
N GLU A 216 1.22 6.56 -10.80
CA GLU A 216 2.27 7.50 -10.38
C GLU A 216 1.74 8.49 -9.35
N CYS A 217 0.49 8.94 -9.49
CA CYS A 217 -0.16 9.80 -8.50
C CYS A 217 -0.38 9.12 -7.13
N LEU A 218 -0.20 7.80 -7.07
CA LEU A 218 -0.23 6.98 -5.86
C LEU A 218 1.16 6.57 -5.40
N LEU A 219 2.22 7.10 -6.03
CA LEU A 219 3.63 6.81 -5.73
C LEU A 219 3.99 5.32 -5.90
N LEU A 220 3.25 4.60 -6.77
CA LEU A 220 3.49 3.18 -7.09
C LEU A 220 4.43 2.98 -8.27
N SER A 221 4.53 3.98 -9.16
CA SER A 221 5.46 4.03 -10.30
C SER A 221 6.64 4.98 -10.07
#